data_AF-F9S7J0-F1
#
_entry.id   AF-F9S7J0-F1
#
_cell.length_a   1.000
_cell.length_b   1.000
_cell.length_c   1.000
_cell.angle_alpha   90.00
_cell.angle_beta   90.00
_cell.angle_gamma   90.00
#
_symmetry.space_group_name_H-M   'P 1'
#
loop_
_entity.id
_entity.type
_entity.pdbx_description
1 polymer ?
#
loop_
_entity_poly.entity_id
_entity_poly.type
_entity_poly.pdbx_seq_one_letter_code
_entity_poly.pdbx_strand_id
1 'polypeptide(L)'
;MSNKVFFSLLFIVFTIIALFCGLYGGGYFFLKKVQIDTNILSYETLFIYYEAYQHDSAVKKFISIGFAIAGFVSLLPALFGFFMFISVQKKEELHGSARFATDLEIKKRGLID
;
A
#
# COMPACT_ATOMS: atom_id res chain seq x y z
N MET A 1 10.86 21.75 7.22
CA MET A 1 10.15 20.49 7.59
C MET A 1 11.13 19.35 7.37
N SER A 2 11.38 18.47 8.35
CA SER A 2 12.33 17.36 8.18
C SER A 2 11.86 16.44 7.05
N ASN A 3 12.75 16.00 6.16
CA ASN A 3 12.42 15.16 5.01
C ASN A 3 11.55 13.94 5.41
N LYS A 4 11.77 13.38 6.60
CA LYS A 4 10.98 12.26 7.15
C LYS A 4 9.50 12.62 7.38
N VAL A 5 9.24 13.82 7.88
CA VAL A 5 7.86 14.31 8.12
C VAL A 5 7.15 14.54 6.79
N PHE A 6 7.86 15.06 5.78
CA PHE A 6 7.32 15.21 4.44
C PHE A 6 6.92 13.86 3.81
N PHE A 7 7.81 12.86 3.86
CA PHE A 7 7.49 11.51 3.34
C PHE A 7 6.35 10.84 4.09
N SER A 8 6.29 10.99 5.41
CA SER A 8 5.17 10.45 6.21
C SER A 8 3.84 11.11 5.84
N LEU A 9 3.82 12.42 5.63
CA LEU A 9 2.62 13.15 5.23
C LEU A 9 2.17 12.75 3.82
N LEU A 10 3.11 12.62 2.89
CA LEU A 10 2.84 12.13 1.54
C LEU A 10 2.23 10.71 1.55
N PHE A 11 2.77 9.82 2.39
CA PHE A 11 2.27 8.46 2.55
C PHE A 11 0.82 8.44 3.06
N ILE A 12 0.50 9.26 4.06
CA ILE A 12 -0.87 9.37 4.59
C ILE A 12 -1.82 9.86 3.51
N VAL A 13 -1.47 10.92 2.79
CA VAL A 13 -2.30 11.47 1.70
C VAL A 13 -2.52 10.41 0.61
N PHE A 14 -1.47 9.71 0.20
CA PHE A 14 -1.58 8.65 -0.80
C PHE A 14 -2.48 7.50 -0.33
N THR A 15 -2.41 7.15 0.96
CA THR A 15 -3.27 6.11 1.56
C THR A 15 -4.74 6.51 1.54
N ILE A 16 -5.05 7.76 1.87
CA ILE A 16 -6.41 8.30 1.83
C ILE A 16 -6.95 8.24 0.39
N ILE A 17 -6.16 8.69 -0.60
CA ILE A 17 -6.55 8.65 -2.01
C ILE A 17 -6.82 7.21 -2.46
N ALA A 18 -5.94 6.27 -2.12
CA ALA A 18 -6.10 4.87 -2.47
C ALA A 18 -7.38 4.27 -1.88
N LEU A 19 -7.76 4.66 -0.66
CA LEU A 19 -9.00 4.22 -0.02
C LEU A 19 -10.23 4.66 -0.81
N PHE A 20 -10.31 5.94 -1.18
CA PHE A 20 -11.42 6.46 -1.99
C PHE A 20 -11.45 5.86 -3.39
N CYS A 21 -10.28 5.71 -4.03
CA CYS A 21 -10.16 5.03 -5.31
C CYS A 21 -10.61 3.56 -5.24
N GLY A 22 -10.27 2.86 -4.14
CA GLY A 22 -10.68 1.48 -3.91
C GLY A 22 -12.18 1.34 -3.79
N LEU A 23 -12.82 2.16 -2.94
CA LEU A 23 -14.27 2.16 -2.76
C LEU A 23 -15.00 2.49 -4.07
N TYR A 24 -14.55 3.52 -4.78
CA TYR A 24 -15.14 3.93 -6.05
C TYR A 24 -14.97 2.86 -7.14
N GLY A 25 -13.76 2.27 -7.25
CA GLY A 25 -13.48 1.20 -8.19
C GLY A 25 -14.24 -0.09 -7.90
N GLY A 26 -14.36 -0.47 -6.63
CA GLY A 26 -15.14 -1.62 -6.20
C GLY A 26 -16.64 -1.43 -6.43
N GLY A 27 -17.17 -0.24 -6.15
CA GLY A 27 -18.56 0.13 -6.44
C GLY A 27 -18.87 0.13 -7.94
N TYR A 28 -17.98 0.71 -8.75
CA TYR A 28 -18.11 0.71 -10.20
C TYR A 28 -18.13 -0.71 -10.77
N PHE A 29 -17.22 -1.58 -10.31
CA PHE A 29 -17.18 -2.98 -10.71
C PHE A 29 -18.49 -3.69 -10.38
N PHE A 30 -19.02 -3.49 -9.16
CA PHE A 30 -20.28 -4.07 -8.73
C PHE A 30 -21.45 -3.63 -9.63
N LEU A 31 -21.66 -2.31 -9.80
CA LEU A 31 -22.75 -1.78 -10.62
C LEU A 31 -22.69 -2.30 -12.06
N LYS A 32 -21.48 -2.34 -12.64
CA LYS A 32 -21.26 -2.88 -13.98
C LYS A 32 -21.60 -4.37 -14.09
N LYS A 33 -21.36 -5.15 -13.04
CA LYS A 33 -21.68 -6.60 -13.03
C LYS A 33 -23.16 -6.88 -12.84
N VAL A 34 -23.85 -6.07 -12.05
CA VAL A 34 -25.30 -6.18 -11.83
C VAL A 34 -26.11 -5.45 -12.92
N GLN A 35 -25.43 -4.81 -13.89
CA GLN A 35 -26.04 -4.05 -14.99
C GLN A 35 -26.94 -2.91 -14.51
N ILE A 36 -26.59 -2.33 -13.36
CA ILE A 36 -27.23 -1.12 -12.83
C ILE A 36 -26.52 0.09 -13.43
N ASP A 37 -27.25 1.19 -13.62
CA ASP A 37 -26.68 2.44 -14.09
C ASP A 37 -25.49 2.86 -13.20
N THR A 38 -24.37 3.20 -13.81
CA THR A 38 -23.17 3.67 -13.11
C THR A 38 -23.27 5.12 -12.65
N ASN A 39 -24.32 5.85 -13.05
CA ASN A 39 -24.55 7.23 -12.62
C ASN A 39 -24.90 7.36 -11.12
N ILE A 40 -25.40 6.29 -10.48
CA ILE A 40 -25.67 6.27 -9.04
C ILE A 40 -24.45 5.90 -8.19
N LEU A 41 -23.27 5.83 -8.81
CA LEU A 41 -22.04 5.45 -8.13
C LEU A 41 -21.65 6.50 -7.09
N SER A 42 -21.51 6.03 -5.85
CA SER A 42 -21.07 6.79 -4.69
C SER A 42 -20.08 5.96 -3.87
N TYR A 43 -19.37 6.61 -2.95
CA TYR A 43 -18.47 5.92 -2.02
C TYR A 43 -19.21 4.95 -1.09
N GLU A 44 -20.51 5.17 -0.87
CA GLU A 44 -21.37 4.34 -0.02
C GLU A 44 -22.04 3.20 -0.77
N THR A 45 -21.95 3.15 -2.11
CA THR A 45 -22.67 2.17 -2.94
C THR A 45 -22.44 0.73 -2.46
N LEU A 46 -21.20 0.33 -2.19
CA LEU A 46 -20.92 -1.02 -1.72
C LEU A 46 -21.59 -1.34 -0.37
N PHE A 47 -21.68 -0.38 0.54
CA PHE A 47 -22.27 -0.56 1.86
C PHE A 47 -23.79 -0.63 1.80
N ILE A 48 -24.42 0.30 1.07
CA ILE A 48 -25.87 0.36 0.87
C ILE A 48 -26.37 -0.94 0.24
N TYR A 49 -25.71 -1.38 -0.84
CA TYR A 49 -26.11 -2.60 -1.54
C TYR A 49 -25.78 -3.86 -0.75
N TYR A 50 -24.74 -3.85 0.09
CA TYR A 50 -24.48 -4.94 1.01
C TYR A 50 -25.61 -5.09 2.02
N GLU A 51 -26.02 -4.01 2.68
CA GLU A 51 -27.10 -4.05 3.67
C GLU A 51 -28.42 -4.54 3.05
N ALA A 52 -28.77 -4.04 1.86
CA ALA A 52 -30.00 -4.39 1.16
C ALA A 52 -30.00 -5.81 0.58
N TYR A 53 -28.87 -6.31 0.05
CA TYR A 53 -28.83 -7.54 -0.75
C TYR A 53 -27.92 -8.64 -0.19
N GLN A 54 -27.40 -8.51 1.03
CA GLN A 54 -26.59 -9.55 1.69
C GLN A 54 -27.28 -10.93 1.82
N HIS A 55 -28.61 -10.96 1.76
CA HIS A 55 -29.40 -12.20 1.83
C HIS A 55 -29.48 -12.95 0.49
N ASP A 56 -29.24 -12.27 -0.63
CA ASP A 56 -29.22 -12.88 -1.96
C ASP A 56 -27.81 -13.38 -2.29
N SER A 57 -27.65 -14.70 -2.38
CA SER A 57 -26.36 -15.35 -2.62
C SER A 57 -25.76 -15.02 -3.99
N ALA A 58 -26.57 -14.72 -5.00
CA ALA A 58 -26.11 -14.37 -6.34
C ALA A 58 -25.51 -12.96 -6.34
N VAL A 59 -26.19 -12.00 -5.70
CA VAL A 59 -25.74 -10.60 -5.65
C VAL A 59 -24.59 -10.43 -4.65
N LYS A 60 -24.65 -11.11 -3.50
CA LYS A 60 -23.61 -11.07 -2.46
C LYS A 60 -22.23 -11.39 -3.00
N LYS A 61 -22.10 -12.36 -3.91
CA LYS A 61 -20.80 -12.71 -4.52
C LYS A 61 -20.16 -11.51 -5.22
N PHE A 62 -20.93 -10.74 -5.98
CA PHE A 62 -20.41 -9.56 -6.68
C PHE A 62 -20.07 -8.42 -5.73
N ILE A 63 -20.87 -8.23 -4.68
CA ILE A 63 -20.59 -7.25 -3.62
C ILE A 63 -19.29 -7.60 -2.89
N SER A 64 -19.10 -8.87 -2.53
CA SER A 64 -17.87 -9.36 -1.90
C SER A 64 -16.64 -9.16 -2.78
N ILE A 65 -16.76 -9.37 -4.10
CA ILE A 65 -15.67 -9.07 -5.04
C ILE A 65 -15.42 -7.56 -5.10
N GLY A 66 -16.47 -6.73 -5.07
CA GLY A 66 -16.35 -5.28 -4.98
C GLY A 66 -15.57 -4.83 -3.73
N PHE A 67 -15.88 -5.38 -2.56
CA PHE A 67 -15.11 -5.15 -1.33
C PHE A 67 -13.69 -5.68 -1.43
N ALA A 68 -13.47 -6.84 -2.06
CA ALA A 68 -12.13 -7.38 -2.25
C ALA A 68 -11.27 -6.45 -3.14
N ILE A 69 -11.85 -5.89 -4.21
CA ILE A 69 -11.20 -4.89 -5.06
C ILE A 69 -10.89 -3.63 -4.23
N ALA A 70 -11.86 -3.12 -3.47
CA ALA A 70 -11.67 -1.94 -2.64
C ALA A 70 -10.57 -2.13 -1.61
N GLY A 71 -10.57 -3.27 -0.91
CA GLY A 71 -9.55 -3.65 0.07
C GLY A 71 -8.18 -3.81 -0.58
N PHE A 72 -8.09 -4.50 -1.72
CA PHE A 72 -6.83 -4.71 -2.44
C PHE A 72 -6.19 -3.39 -2.84
N VAL A 73 -6.97 -2.47 -3.44
CA VAL A 73 -6.49 -1.15 -3.85
C VAL A 73 -6.06 -0.32 -2.64
N SER A 74 -6.84 -0.36 -1.56
CA SER A 74 -6.54 0.37 -0.32
C SER A 74 -5.28 -0.14 0.39
N LEU A 75 -4.89 -1.41 0.17
CA LEU A 75 -3.69 -2.02 0.74
C LEU A 75 -2.41 -1.74 -0.05
N LEU A 76 -2.50 -1.29 -1.32
CA LEU A 76 -1.32 -1.02 -2.15
C LEU A 76 -0.33 -0.04 -1.51
N PRO A 77 -0.75 1.10 -0.91
CA PRO A 77 0.15 1.99 -0.19
C PRO A 77 0.88 1.28 0.95
N ALA A 78 0.17 0.50 1.76
CA ALA A 78 0.74 -0.21 2.90
C ALA A 78 1.78 -1.25 2.45
N LEU A 79 1.46 -2.03 1.40
CA LEU A 79 2.40 -2.98 0.80
C LEU A 79 3.66 -2.27 0.27
N PHE A 80 3.49 -1.15 -0.44
CA PHE A 80 4.61 -0.39 -0.96
C PHE A 80 5.49 0.18 0.16
N GLY A 81 4.88 0.72 1.22
CA GLY A 81 5.58 1.20 2.40
C GLY A 81 6.36 0.07 3.11
N PHE A 82 5.77 -1.13 3.20
CA PHE A 82 6.42 -2.30 3.77
C PHE A 82 7.64 -2.74 2.96
N PHE A 83 7.52 -2.83 1.63
CA PHE A 83 8.66 -3.17 0.76
C PHE A 83 9.77 -2.11 0.83
N MET A 84 9.40 -0.82 0.87
CA MET A 84 10.38 0.26 1.05
C MET A 84 11.09 0.12 2.40
N PHE A 85 10.37 -0.17 3.48
CA PHE A 85 10.96 -0.36 4.80
C PHE A 85 12.01 -1.49 4.80
N ILE A 86 11.69 -2.64 4.20
CA ILE A 86 12.64 -3.75 4.04
C ILE A 86 13.84 -3.33 3.18
N SER A 87 13.61 -2.67 2.05
CA SER A 87 14.69 -2.27 1.12
C SER A 87 15.65 -1.23 1.70
N VAL A 88 15.21 -0.43 2.67
CA VAL A 88 16.05 0.58 3.32
C VAL A 88 16.91 -0.01 4.42
N GLN A 89 16.61 -1.23 4.90
CA GLN A 89 17.49 -1.93 5.84
C GLN A 89 18.83 -2.22 5.15
N LYS A 90 19.85 -1.47 5.55
CA LYS A 90 21.23 -1.75 5.15
C LYS A 90 21.56 -3.16 5.63
N LYS A 91 22.14 -3.99 4.75
CA LYS A 91 22.77 -5.24 5.19
C LYS A 91 23.84 -4.88 6.21
N GLU A 92 23.54 -5.08 7.49
CA GLU A 92 24.58 -5.10 8.50
C GLU A 92 25.43 -6.34 8.24
N GLU A 93 26.72 -6.11 7.99
CA GLU A 93 27.67 -7.18 7.77
C GLU A 93 27.91 -7.88 9.11
N LEU A 94 27.30 -9.07 9.29
CA LEU A 94 27.38 -9.91 10.49
C LEU A 94 28.82 -10.22 10.93
N HIS A 95 29.74 -10.23 9.97
CA HIS A 95 31.17 -10.30 10.20
C HIS A 95 31.74 -9.08 9.49
N GLY A 96 32.06 -8.03 10.26
CA GLY A 96 32.35 -6.69 9.73
C GLY A 96 33.21 -6.73 8.47
N SER A 97 32.88 -5.86 7.50
CA SER A 97 33.40 -5.84 6.13
C SER A 97 34.68 -6.64 5.97
N ALA A 98 34.56 -7.88 5.48
CA ALA A 98 35.70 -8.69 5.07
C ALA A 98 36.31 -8.07 3.81
N ARG A 99 36.85 -6.87 3.97
CA ARG A 99 37.63 -6.12 2.99
C ARG A 99 39.01 -5.93 3.56
N PHE A 100 40.01 -5.97 2.70
CA PHE A 100 41.34 -5.55 3.09
C PHE A 100 41.29 -4.11 3.58
N ALA A 101 41.98 -3.85 4.71
CA ALA A 101 42.12 -2.49 5.21
C ALA A 101 42.75 -1.62 4.12
N THR A 102 42.19 -0.44 3.91
CA THR A 102 42.77 0.53 2.97
C THR A 102 44.00 1.20 3.59
N ASP A 103 44.97 1.63 2.77
CA ASP A 103 46.20 2.26 3.26
C ASP A 103 45.95 3.43 4.22
N LEU A 104 44.87 4.20 4.00
CA LEU A 104 44.41 5.26 4.90
C LEU A 104 43.98 4.73 6.28
N GLU A 105 43.30 3.58 6.33
CA GLU A 105 42.89 2.92 7.58
C GLU A 105 44.09 2.33 8.31
N ILE A 106 45.05 1.77 7.57
CA ILE A 106 46.30 1.21 8.11
C ILE A 106 47.19 2.32 8.67
N LYS A 107 47.35 3.43 7.95
CA LYS A 107 48.07 4.64 8.41
C LYS A 107 47.41 5.27 9.64
N LYS A 108 46.08 5.34 9.69
CA LYS A 108 45.34 5.83 10.86
C LYS A 108 45.56 4.97 12.12
N ARG A 109 45.90 3.69 11.94
CA ARG A 109 46.26 2.76 13.02
C ARG A 109 47.76 2.77 13.33
N GLY A 110 48.58 3.53 12.61
CA GLY A 110 50.03 3.65 12.83
C GLY A 110 50.83 2.41 12.39
N LEU A 111 50.30 1.63 11.45
CA LEU A 111 50.94 0.40 10.98
C LEU A 111 51.85 0.64 9.76
N ILE A 112 51.68 1.76 9.06
CA ILE A 112 52.52 2.25 7.95
C ILE A 112 52.60 3.78 8.01
N ASP A 113 53.73 4.35 7.58
CA ASP A 113 54.01 5.79 7.56
C ASP A 113 53.39 6.54 6.37
#